data_AF-E9J7R9-F1
#
_entry.id   AF-E9J7R9-F1
#
_cell.length_a   1.000
_cell.length_b   1.000
_cell.length_c   1.000
_cell.angle_alpha   90.00
_cell.angle_beta   90.00
_cell.angle_gamma   90.00
#
_symmetry.space_group_name_H-M   'P 1'
#
loop_
_entity.id
_entity.type
_entity.pdbx_description
1 polymer ?
#
loop_
_entity_poly.entity_id
_entity_poly.type
_entity_poly.pdbx_seq_one_letter_code
_entity_poly.pdbx_strand_id
1 'polypeptide(L)' 'VTCEYIMDHGACVPIRVHTVVVSLQHSEKIGLDELRKAVMEKVIKEVIPARYLDERTVFHVNPCGLFIIGGPQ' A
#
# COMPACT_ATOMS: atom_id res chain seq x y z
N VAL A 1 6.58 0.23 -2.58
CA VAL A 1 6.64 -0.17 -1.15
C VAL A 1 8.03 0.13 -0.65
N THR A 2 8.13 0.74 0.53
CA THR A 2 9.41 1.02 1.21
C THR A 2 9.56 0.04 2.37
N CYS A 3 10.67 -0.68 2.42
CA CYS A 3 10.95 -1.68 3.44
C CYS A 3 12.20 -1.29 4.25
N GLU A 4 12.18 -1.57 5.54
CA GLU A 4 13.34 -1.46 6.42
C GLU A 4 14.09 -2.78 6.45
N TYR A 5 15.42 -2.71 6.40
CA TYR A 5 16.32 -3.85 6.39
C TYR A 5 17.42 -3.69 7.44
N ILE A 6 17.93 -4.83 7.91
CA ILE A 6 19.24 -4.92 8.57
C ILE A 6 20.22 -5.65 7.66
N MET A 7 21.49 -5.31 7.79
CA MET A 7 22.58 -6.05 7.17
C MET A 7 23.07 -7.10 8.16
N ASP A 8 22.93 -8.38 7.80
CA ASP A 8 23.41 -9.51 8.59
C ASP A 8 24.42 -10.31 7.77
N HIS A 9 25.70 -10.28 8.18
CA HIS A 9 26.81 -10.95 7.48
C HIS A 9 26.85 -10.73 5.95
N GLY A 10 26.47 -9.53 5.49
CA GLY A 10 26.44 -9.16 4.07
C GLY A 10 25.12 -9.45 3.35
N ALA A 11 24.15 -10.08 4.02
CA ALA A 11 22.79 -10.28 3.51
C ALA A 11 21.85 -9.16 3.99
N CYS A 12 20.94 -8.73 3.11
CA CYS A 12 19.87 -7.80 3.46
C CYS A 12 18.67 -8.58 4.01
N VAL A 13 18.37 -8.41 5.30
CA VAL A 13 17.25 -9.09 5.96
C VAL A 13 16.11 -8.10 6.24
N PRO A 14 14.89 -8.32 5.69
CA PRO A 14 13.76 -7.40 5.87
C PRO A 14 13.20 -7.47 7.29
N ILE A 15 12.98 -6.30 7.90
CA ILE A 15 12.43 -6.18 9.25
C ILE A 15 10.95 -5.85 9.20
N ARG A 16 10.57 -4.81 8.44
CA ARG A 16 9.20 -4.33 8.36
C ARG A 16 8.95 -3.53 7.09
N VAL A 17 7.68 -3.33 6.78
CA VAL A 17 7.24 -2.36 5.76
C VAL A 17 7.11 -0.99 6.43
N HIS A 18 7.90 -0.03 5.94
CA HIS A 18 7.84 1.36 6.39
C HIS A 18 6.68 2.11 5.74
N THR A 19 6.54 1.99 4.41
CA THR A 19 5.50 2.73 3.66
C THR A 19 4.92 1.91 2.52
N VAL A 20 3.60 1.93 2.41
CA VAL A 20 2.84 1.41 1.27
C VAL A 20 2.17 2.58 0.56
N VAL A 21 2.39 2.69 -0.75
CA VAL A 21 1.69 3.63 -1.61
C VAL A 21 0.92 2.83 -2.65
N VAL A 22 -0.36 3.09 -2.77
CA VAL A 22 -1.23 2.51 -3.80
C VAL A 22 -1.98 3.65 -4.47
N SER A 23 -1.81 3.78 -5.78
CA SER A 23 -2.60 4.66 -6.64
C SER A 23 -3.25 3.80 -7.71
N LEU A 24 -4.58 3.77 -7.74
CA LEU A 24 -5.32 2.96 -8.68
C LEU A 24 -6.49 3.72 -9.30
N GLN A 25 -6.72 3.44 -10.58
CA GLN A 25 -7.86 3.97 -11.33
C GLN A 25 -9.15 3.30 -10.87
N HIS A 26 -10.18 4.10 -10.60
CA HIS A 26 -11.47 3.61 -10.10
C HIS A 26 -12.64 4.26 -10.83
N SER A 27 -13.82 3.65 -10.70
CA SER A 27 -15.07 4.23 -11.20
C SER A 27 -15.52 5.39 -10.33
N GLU A 28 -16.20 6.39 -10.90
CA GLU A 28 -16.85 7.47 -10.14
C GLU A 28 -17.94 7.00 -9.18
N LYS A 29 -18.39 5.75 -9.32
CA LYS A 29 -19.43 5.14 -8.50
C LYS A 29 -18.96 4.74 -7.10
N ILE A 30 -17.66 4.55 -6.89
CA ILE A 30 -17.12 4.14 -5.58
C ILE A 30 -16.59 5.36 -4.83
N GLY A 31 -16.99 5.49 -3.56
CA GLY A 31 -16.48 6.53 -2.68
C GLY A 31 -15.02 6.30 -2.31
N LEU A 32 -14.25 7.37 -2.12
CA LEU A 32 -12.81 7.28 -1.81
C LEU A 32 -12.54 6.52 -0.50
N ASP A 33 -13.39 6.68 0.52
CA ASP A 33 -13.23 6.00 1.81
C ASP A 33 -13.53 4.51 1.70
N GLU A 34 -14.55 4.14 0.92
CA GLU A 34 -14.87 2.74 0.62
C GLU A 34 -13.72 2.09 -0.16
N LEU A 35 -13.18 2.79 -1.16
CA LEU A 35 -12.03 2.34 -1.93
C LEU A 35 -10.81 2.12 -1.03
N ARG A 36 -10.49 3.08 -0.16
CA ARG A 36 -9.35 2.97 0.78
C ARG A 36 -9.49 1.77 1.70
N LYS A 37 -10.70 1.55 2.25
CA LYS A 37 -10.99 0.38 3.09
C LYS A 37 -10.88 -0.93 2.30
N ALA A 38 -11.41 -0.97 1.08
CA ALA A 38 -11.35 -2.15 0.22
C ALA A 38 -9.90 -2.51 -0.12
N VAL A 39 -9.07 -1.54 -0.49
CA VAL A 39 -7.64 -1.75 -0.77
C VAL A 39 -6.89 -2.22 0.48
N MET A 40 -7.19 -1.63 1.64
CA MET A 40 -6.56 -2.05 2.90
C MET A 40 -6.85 -3.53 3.21
N GLU A 41 -8.13 -3.91 3.21
CA GLU A 41 -8.54 -5.25 3.63
C GLU A 41 -8.33 -6.32 2.56
N LYS A 42 -8.54 -6.01 1.28
CA LYS A 42 -8.55 -7.00 0.19
C LYS A 42 -7.25 -7.09 -0.60
N VAL A 43 -6.34 -6.13 -0.42
CA VAL A 43 -5.08 -6.10 -1.16
C VAL A 43 -3.90 -6.04 -0.20
N ILE A 44 -3.82 -5.01 0.63
CA ILE A 44 -2.63 -4.78 1.47
C ILE A 44 -2.50 -5.89 2.52
N LYS A 45 -3.56 -6.17 3.29
CA LYS A 45 -3.53 -7.20 4.35
C LYS A 45 -3.49 -8.64 3.82
N GLU A 46 -4.00 -8.87 2.61
CA GLU A 46 -3.95 -10.19 1.96
C GLU A 46 -2.56 -10.50 1.38
N VAL A 47 -1.85 -9.48 0.88
CA VAL A 47 -0.56 -9.68 0.18
C VAL A 47 0.64 -9.49 1.09
N ILE A 48 0.61 -8.52 2.01
CA ILE A 48 1.74 -8.23 2.88
C ILE A 48 1.60 -9.09 4.15
N PRO A 49 2.57 -9.99 4.44
CA PRO A 49 2.53 -10.78 5.67
C PRO A 49 2.40 -9.88 6.91
N ALA A 50 1.44 -10.20 7.78
CA ALA A 50 1.14 -9.40 8.97
C ALA A 50 2.36 -9.13 9.85
N ARG A 51 3.34 -10.05 9.88
CA ARG A 51 4.61 -9.87 10.61
C ARG A 51 5.44 -8.66 10.19
N TYR A 52 5.20 -8.11 9.00
CA TYR A 52 5.90 -6.93 8.48
C TYR A 52 5.06 -5.64 8.58
N LEU A 53 3.81 -5.72 9.03
CA LEU A 53 2.93 -4.58 9.23
C LEU A 53 2.83 -4.28 10.72
N ASP A 54 3.02 -3.02 11.09
CA ASP A 54 2.83 -2.56 12.46
C ASP A 54 2.17 -1.17 12.50
N GLU A 55 1.96 -0.65 13.71
CA GLU A 55 1.30 0.65 13.94
C GLU A 55 2.06 1.84 13.32
N ARG A 56 3.35 1.67 13.02
CA ARG A 56 4.19 2.70 12.41
C ARG A 56 4.20 2.59 10.88
N THR A 57 3.51 1.62 10.29
CA THR A 57 3.49 1.47 8.82
C THR A 57 2.63 2.58 8.23
N VAL A 58 3.21 3.36 7.32
CA VAL A 58 2.52 4.48 6.67
C VAL A 58 1.79 3.99 5.43
N PHE A 59 0.50 4.29 5.32
CA PHE A 59 -0.33 3.91 4.17
C PHE A 59 -0.82 5.14 3.40
N HIS A 60 -0.44 5.23 2.13
CA HIS A 60 -0.93 6.22 1.18
C HIS A 60 -1.77 5.54 0.10
N VAL A 61 -3.09 5.51 0.28
CA VAL A 61 -4.03 4.94 -0.69
C VAL A 61 -4.79 6.06 -1.40
N ASN A 62 -4.55 6.18 -2.71
CA ASN A 62 -4.98 7.26 -3.58
C ASN A 62 -4.76 8.64 -2.91
N PRO A 63 -3.50 9.02 -2.61
CA PRO A 63 -3.21 10.28 -1.92
C PRO A 63 -3.62 11.51 -2.75
N CYS A 64 -3.63 11.40 -4.08
CA CYS A 64 -4.11 12.45 -4.98
C CYS A 64 -5.64 12.53 -5.08
N GLY A 65 -6.39 11.64 -4.42
CA GLY A 65 -7.85 11.60 -4.46
C GLY A 65 -8.41 10.83 -5.66
N LEU A 66 -9.27 11.48 -6.44
CA LEU A 66 -9.98 10.87 -7.57
C LEU A 66 -9.01 10.56 -8.70
N PHE A 67 -9.06 9.32 -9.18
CA PHE A 67 -8.27 8.82 -10.29
C PHE A 67 -9.21 8.02 -11.19
N ILE A 68 -9.98 8.74 -11.99
CA ILE A 68 -11.06 8.18 -12.80
C ILE A 68 -10.59 7.85 -14.20
N ILE A 69 -9.78 8.73 -14.79
CA ILE A 69 -9.25 8.60 -16.15
C ILE A 69 -7.80 8.14 -16.04
N GLY A 70 -7.47 7.04 -16.72
CA GLY A 70 -6.13 6.46 -16.77
C GLY A 70 -5.96 5.60 -18.02
N GLY A 71 -4.72 5.18 -18.28
CA GLY A 71 -4.32 4.48 -19.52
C GLY A 71 -3.99 5.43 -20.69
N PRO A 72 -3.34 4.93 -21.76
CA PRO A 72 -3.16 5.70 -22.98
C PRO A 72 -4.51 5.88 -23.66
N GLN A 73 -4.92 7.14 -23.85
CA GLN A 73 -6.04 7.52 -24.73
C GLN A 73 -5.58 7.56 -26.18
#